data_AF-A0A2H1KGL6-F1
#
_entry.id   AF-A0A2H1KGL6-F1
#
_cell.length_a   1.000
_cell.length_b   1.000
_cell.length_c   1.000
_cell.angle_alpha   90.00
_cell.angle_beta   90.00
_cell.angle_gamma   90.00
#
_symmetry.space_group_name_H-M   'P 1'
#
loop_
_entity.id
_entity.type
_entity.pdbx_description
1 polymer ?
#
loop_
_entity_poly.entity_id
_entity_poly.type
_entity_poly.pdbx_seq_one_letter_code
_entity_poly.pdbx_strand_id
1 'polypeptide(L)'
;MTEQPGESVKRATKVSHEAKALSEAQLSRTHPSDIPPLAHEIAATLDSLKQVTAQLSWWHSRAVNGSDYAPDEGANLGIEDAAAQLLAASRFVSAARDAVAAAETATRTVRWKRRH
;
A
#
# COMPACT_ATOMS: atom_id res chain seq x y z
N MET A 1 5.23 -19.20 13.00
CA MET A 1 3.80 -19.36 12.68
C MET A 1 3.69 -19.27 11.17
N THR A 2 3.50 -20.38 10.47
CA THR A 2 3.22 -20.40 9.03
C THR A 2 1.76 -19.98 8.84
N GLU A 3 1.51 -18.85 8.17
CA GLU A 3 0.15 -18.42 7.80
C GLU A 3 -0.56 -19.55 7.04
N GLN A 4 -1.85 -19.76 7.34
CA GLN A 4 -2.62 -20.76 6.59
C GLN A 4 -2.84 -20.28 5.15
N PRO A 5 -2.81 -21.18 4.15
CA PRO A 5 -3.10 -20.84 2.76
C PRO A 5 -4.41 -20.04 2.65
N GLY A 6 -4.33 -18.83 2.11
CA GLY A 6 -5.48 -17.93 1.91
C GLY A 6 -5.76 -16.93 3.05
N GLU A 7 -5.03 -16.96 4.16
CA GLU A 7 -5.16 -15.94 5.21
C GLU A 7 -4.72 -14.55 4.73
N SER A 8 -3.60 -14.48 4.03
CA SER A 8 -3.07 -13.22 3.48
C SER A 8 -4.02 -12.62 2.42
N VAL A 9 -4.68 -13.47 1.62
CA VAL A 9 -5.72 -13.03 0.66
C VAL A 9 -6.92 -12.43 1.40
N LYS A 10 -7.43 -13.09 2.45
CA LYS A 10 -8.53 -12.56 3.27
C LYS A 10 -8.17 -11.20 3.88
N ARG A 11 -6.93 -11.01 4.34
CA ARG A 11 -6.43 -9.73 4.84
C ARG A 11 -6.41 -8.66 3.75
N ALA A 12 -5.90 -8.99 2.56
CA ALA A 12 -5.90 -8.08 1.41
C ALA A 12 -7.33 -7.67 0.99
N THR A 13 -8.29 -8.59 0.99
CA THR A 13 -9.70 -8.28 0.72
C THR A 13 -10.26 -7.28 1.72
N LYS A 14 -9.96 -7.42 3.01
CA LYS A 14 -10.40 -6.46 4.04
C LYS A 14 -9.79 -5.07 3.81
N VAL A 15 -8.49 -5.00 3.53
CA VAL A 15 -7.83 -3.72 3.22
C VAL A 15 -8.48 -3.05 2.01
N SER A 16 -8.75 -3.81 0.95
CA SER A 16 -9.44 -3.29 -0.24
C SER A 16 -10.85 -2.77 0.07
N HIS A 17 -11.58 -3.46 0.97
CA HIS A 17 -12.92 -3.05 1.38
C HIS A 17 -12.89 -1.73 2.15
N GLU A 18 -12.02 -1.60 3.15
CA GLU A 18 -11.90 -0.37 3.94
C GLU A 18 -11.39 0.81 3.11
N ALA A 19 -10.41 0.58 2.22
CA ALA A 19 -9.92 1.60 1.31
C ALA A 19 -11.04 2.11 0.37
N LYS A 20 -11.88 1.20 -0.13
CA LYS A 20 -13.05 1.56 -0.92
C LYS A 20 -14.05 2.39 -0.11
N ALA A 21 -14.40 1.94 1.09
CA ALA A 21 -15.30 2.68 1.98
C ALA A 21 -14.77 4.09 2.28
N LEU A 22 -13.46 4.23 2.51
CA LEU A 22 -12.83 5.54 2.71
C LEU A 22 -12.87 6.41 1.44
N SER A 23 -12.68 5.81 0.26
CA SER A 23 -12.74 6.55 -1.02
C SER A 23 -14.15 7.08 -1.34
N GLU A 24 -15.18 6.39 -0.85
CA GLU A 24 -16.59 6.78 -0.98
C GLU A 24 -17.04 7.74 0.14
N ALA A 25 -16.21 7.95 1.17
CA ALA A 25 -16.49 8.87 2.25
C ALA A 25 -16.47 10.33 1.76
N GLN A 26 -17.41 11.15 2.24
CA GLN A 26 -17.53 12.55 1.84
C GLN A 26 -16.52 13.44 2.59
N LEU A 27 -15.23 13.30 2.26
CA LEU A 27 -14.12 13.98 2.93
C LEU A 27 -14.19 15.52 2.86
N SER A 28 -14.97 16.09 1.93
CA SER A 28 -15.22 17.53 1.87
C SER A 28 -15.99 18.09 3.08
N ARG A 29 -16.61 17.23 3.88
CA ARG A 29 -17.32 17.59 5.12
C ARG A 29 -16.51 17.28 6.38
N THR A 30 -15.31 16.73 6.24
CA THR A 30 -14.44 16.39 7.37
C THR A 30 -14.01 17.65 8.11
N HIS A 31 -14.03 17.61 9.45
CA HIS A 31 -13.58 18.74 10.24
C HIS A 31 -12.07 18.93 10.04
N PRO A 32 -11.55 20.17 9.89
CA PRO A 32 -10.13 20.37 9.59
C PRO A 32 -9.15 19.77 10.61
N SER A 33 -9.57 19.58 11.88
CA SER A 33 -8.76 18.90 12.90
C SER A 33 -8.50 17.42 12.62
N ASP A 34 -9.35 16.79 11.81
CA ASP A 34 -9.30 15.35 11.56
C ASP A 34 -8.41 15.03 10.34
N ILE A 35 -8.02 16.06 9.57
CA ILE A 35 -7.19 15.92 8.37
C ILE A 35 -5.78 15.43 8.70
N PRO A 36 -5.04 15.97 9.70
CA PRO A 36 -3.71 15.45 10.01
C PRO A 36 -3.71 13.99 10.49
N PRO A 37 -4.60 13.55 11.41
CA PRO A 37 -4.75 12.13 11.74
C PRO A 37 -5.10 11.25 10.53
N LEU A 38 -6.01 11.71 9.66
CA LEU A 38 -6.35 10.97 8.44
C LEU A 38 -5.14 10.81 7.50
N ALA A 39 -4.37 11.89 7.29
CA ALA A 39 -3.16 11.85 6.48
C ALA A 39 -2.10 10.90 7.09
N HIS A 40 -1.97 10.90 8.42
CA HIS A 40 -1.08 9.99 9.14
C HIS A 40 -1.41 8.52 8.85
N GLU A 41 -2.68 8.13 9.00
CA GLU A 41 -3.13 6.75 8.77
C GLU A 41 -2.98 6.32 7.31
N ILE A 42 -3.21 7.25 6.36
CA ILE A 42 -2.96 6.99 4.93
C ILE A 42 -1.47 6.75 4.69
N ALA A 43 -0.58 7.56 5.26
CA ALA A 43 0.87 7.38 5.12
C ALA A 43 1.34 6.04 5.72
N ALA A 44 0.80 5.63 6.87
CA ALA A 44 1.10 4.33 7.48
C ALA A 44 0.59 3.15 6.63
N THR A 45 -0.61 3.29 6.05
CA THR A 45 -1.17 2.30 5.11
C THR A 45 -0.29 2.14 3.88
N LEU A 46 0.16 3.25 3.29
CA LEU A 46 1.07 3.23 2.14
C LEU A 46 2.41 2.56 2.50
N ASP A 47 3.00 2.83 3.67
CA ASP A 47 4.23 2.15 4.08
C ASP A 47 4.05 0.63 4.22
N SER A 48 2.90 0.19 4.73
CA SER A 48 2.56 -1.24 4.81
C SER A 48 2.43 -1.86 3.41
N LEU A 49 1.77 -1.17 2.47
CA LEU A 49 1.63 -1.63 1.08
C LEU A 49 2.98 -1.66 0.33
N LYS A 50 3.90 -0.73 0.64
CA LYS A 50 5.28 -0.75 0.14
C LYS A 50 5.98 -2.06 0.54
N GLN A 51 5.83 -2.47 1.81
CA GLN A 51 6.45 -3.69 2.32
C GLN A 51 5.85 -4.94 1.66
N VAL A 52 4.52 -5.02 1.57
CA VAL A 52 3.82 -6.17 0.94
C VAL A 52 4.23 -6.33 -0.53
N THR A 53 4.25 -5.25 -1.30
CA THR A 53 4.64 -5.30 -2.73
C THR A 53 6.11 -5.69 -2.91
N ALA A 54 7.01 -5.21 -2.05
CA ALA A 54 8.41 -5.63 -2.05
C ALA A 54 8.58 -7.12 -1.69
N GLN A 55 7.84 -7.62 -0.71
CA GLN A 55 7.86 -9.04 -0.33
C GLN A 55 7.35 -9.94 -1.46
N LEU A 56 6.28 -9.55 -2.15
CA LEU A 56 5.77 -10.30 -3.30
C LEU A 56 6.76 -10.29 -4.48
N SER A 57 7.40 -9.16 -4.76
CA SER A 57 8.46 -9.07 -5.78
C SER A 57 9.62 -10.03 -5.49
N TRP A 58 10.06 -10.04 -4.23
CA TRP A 58 11.11 -10.94 -3.76
C TRP A 58 10.70 -12.41 -3.86
N TRP A 59 9.45 -12.72 -3.49
CA TRP A 59 8.90 -14.07 -3.62
C TRP A 59 8.89 -14.56 -5.07
N HIS A 60 8.42 -13.74 -6.02
CA HIS A 60 8.46 -14.09 -7.45
C HIS A 60 9.89 -14.30 -7.95
N SER A 61 10.82 -13.41 -7.58
CA SER A 61 12.24 -13.55 -7.96
C SER A 61 12.87 -14.84 -7.43
N ARG A 62 12.42 -15.31 -6.27
CA ARG A 62 12.88 -16.56 -5.64
C ARG A 62 12.29 -17.82 -6.25
N ALA A 63 11.10 -17.73 -6.83
CA ALA A 63 10.48 -18.84 -7.56
C ALA A 63 11.27 -19.18 -8.83
N VAL A 64 11.77 -18.18 -9.57
CA VAL A 64 12.65 -18.40 -10.73
C VAL A 64 13.95 -19.10 -10.33
N ASN A 65 14.49 -18.74 -9.15
CA ASN A 65 15.72 -19.32 -8.61
C ASN A 65 15.52 -20.67 -7.89
N GLY A 66 14.32 -21.26 -7.96
CA GLY A 66 14.03 -22.62 -7.51
C GLY A 66 14.08 -22.85 -6.00
N SER A 67 13.89 -21.80 -5.20
CA SER A 67 14.15 -21.91 -3.74
C SER A 67 12.99 -22.49 -2.91
N ASP A 68 11.75 -22.55 -3.43
CA ASP A 68 10.59 -23.18 -2.76
C ASP A 68 9.50 -23.66 -3.75
N TYR A 69 9.31 -22.94 -4.86
CA TYR A 69 8.40 -23.28 -5.97
C TYR A 69 9.10 -22.98 -7.30
N ALA A 70 8.83 -23.76 -8.34
CA ALA A 70 9.36 -23.52 -9.69
C ALA A 70 8.21 -23.19 -10.66
N PRO A 71 8.41 -22.23 -11.58
CA PRO A 71 7.48 -22.01 -12.70
C PRO A 71 7.32 -23.26 -13.59
N ASP A 72 6.16 -23.35 -14.23
CA ASP A 72 5.97 -24.21 -15.40
C ASP A 72 6.94 -23.80 -16.53
N GLU A 73 7.27 -24.74 -17.41
CA GLU A 73 8.15 -24.48 -18.54
C GLU A 73 7.63 -23.31 -19.39
N GLY A 74 8.50 -22.32 -19.64
CA GLY A 74 8.16 -21.11 -20.39
C GLY A 74 7.54 -19.98 -19.57
N ALA A 75 7.24 -20.16 -18.29
CA ALA A 75 6.63 -19.11 -17.45
C ALA A 75 7.64 -18.12 -16.84
N ASN A 76 8.95 -18.35 -16.97
CA ASN A 76 10.00 -17.52 -16.35
C ASN A 76 9.85 -16.02 -16.66
N LEU A 77 9.61 -15.67 -17.93
CA LEU A 77 9.46 -14.26 -18.34
C LEU A 77 8.27 -13.58 -17.65
N GLY A 78 7.16 -14.30 -17.48
CA GLY A 78 5.98 -13.78 -16.79
C GLY A 78 6.23 -13.56 -15.30
N ILE A 79 7.00 -14.44 -14.65
CA ILE A 79 7.39 -14.28 -13.24
C ILE A 79 8.38 -13.12 -13.06
N GLU A 80 9.37 -13.00 -13.96
CA GLU A 80 10.33 -11.90 -13.94
C GLU A 80 9.65 -10.55 -14.12
N ASP A 81 8.72 -10.45 -15.08
CA ASP A 81 7.92 -9.22 -15.25
C ASP A 81 7.07 -8.93 -14.01
N ALA A 82 6.35 -9.92 -13.47
CA ALA A 82 5.58 -9.74 -12.24
C ALA A 82 6.44 -9.23 -11.07
N ALA A 83 7.64 -9.80 -10.88
CA ALA A 83 8.58 -9.35 -9.88
C ALA A 83 9.01 -7.88 -10.11
N ALA A 84 9.33 -7.51 -11.35
CA ALA A 84 9.72 -6.16 -11.72
C ALA A 84 8.59 -5.14 -11.50
N GLN A 85 7.36 -5.47 -11.90
CA GLN A 85 6.18 -4.61 -11.70
C GLN A 85 5.88 -4.41 -10.21
N LEU A 86 5.96 -5.45 -9.39
CA LEU A 86 5.75 -5.35 -7.95
C LEU A 86 6.83 -4.50 -7.26
N LEU A 87 8.09 -4.59 -7.72
CA LEU A 87 9.16 -3.72 -7.24
C LEU A 87 8.92 -2.25 -7.64
N ALA A 88 8.48 -2.01 -8.87
CA ALA A 88 8.10 -0.68 -9.33
C ALA A 88 6.95 -0.11 -8.49
N ALA A 89 5.91 -0.92 -8.22
CA ALA A 89 4.80 -0.54 -7.36
C ALA A 89 5.27 -0.14 -5.96
N SER A 90 6.17 -0.91 -5.35
CA SER A 90 6.76 -0.57 -4.03
C SER A 90 7.42 0.81 -4.03
N ARG A 91 8.17 1.14 -5.10
CA ARG A 91 8.81 2.46 -5.25
C ARG A 91 7.79 3.59 -5.40
N PHE A 92 6.76 3.40 -6.23
CA PHE A 92 5.68 4.38 -6.39
C PHE A 92 4.93 4.62 -5.08
N VAL A 93 4.61 3.55 -4.34
CA VAL A 93 3.95 3.65 -3.05
C VAL A 93 4.83 4.37 -2.02
N SER A 94 6.16 4.16 -2.04
CA SER A 94 7.09 4.92 -1.20
C SER A 94 7.02 6.42 -1.49
N ALA A 95 7.03 6.82 -2.77
CA ALA A 95 6.91 8.22 -3.15
C ALA A 95 5.56 8.83 -2.74
N ALA A 96 4.47 8.07 -2.90
CA ALA A 96 3.14 8.49 -2.44
C ALA A 96 3.10 8.69 -0.92
N ARG A 97 3.71 7.77 -0.15
CA ARG A 97 3.81 7.86 1.31
C ARG A 97 4.52 9.14 1.73
N ASP A 98 5.63 9.47 1.08
CA ASP A 98 6.41 10.67 1.40
C ASP A 98 5.65 11.96 1.07
N ALA A 99 4.91 11.98 -0.04
CA ALA A 99 4.05 13.10 -0.38
C ALA A 99 2.93 13.30 0.66
N VAL A 100 2.30 12.23 1.14
CA VAL A 100 1.25 12.31 2.18
C VAL A 100 1.83 12.78 3.51
N ALA A 101 2.99 12.27 3.93
CA ALA A 101 3.67 12.71 5.16
C ALA A 101 4.08 14.21 5.10
N ALA A 102 4.51 14.69 3.93
CA ALA A 102 4.78 16.10 3.71
C ALA A 102 3.49 16.95 3.84
N ALA A 103 2.37 16.49 3.27
CA ALA A 103 1.08 17.16 3.40
C ALA A 103 0.57 17.16 4.85
N GLU A 104 0.73 16.06 5.59
CA GLU A 104 0.44 15.98 7.02
C GLU A 104 1.23 17.04 7.80
N THR A 105 2.54 17.14 7.56
CA THR A 105 3.41 18.12 8.21
C THR A 105 2.97 19.55 7.91
N ALA A 106 2.64 19.84 6.65
CA ALA A 106 2.18 21.17 6.24
C ALA A 106 0.84 21.53 6.92
N THR A 107 -0.12 20.61 6.96
CA THR A 107 -1.47 20.85 7.51
C THR A 107 -1.47 21.07 9.02
N ARG A 108 -0.53 20.47 9.77
CA ARG A 108 -0.35 20.72 11.22
C ARG A 108 -0.03 22.16 11.57
N THR A 109 0.48 22.95 10.62
CA THR A 109 0.80 24.38 10.85
C THR A 109 -0.37 25.32 10.58
N VAL A 110 -1.45 24.82 9.97
CA VAL A 110 -2.61 25.63 9.56
C VAL A 110 -3.58 25.80 10.73
N ARG A 111 -3.91 27.05 11.06
CA ARG A 111 -4.99 27.39 11.98
C ARG A 111 -6.27 27.65 11.20
N TRP A 112 -7.28 26.82 11.43
CA TRP A 112 -8.57 26.92 10.76
C TRP A 112 -9.54 27.77 11.58
N LYS A 113 -10.34 28.60 10.88
CA LYS A 113 -11.48 29.33 11.45
C LYS A 113 -12.70 29.09 10.57
N ARG A 114 -13.90 29.08 11.14
CA ARG A 114 -15.12 29.07 10.33
C ARG A 114 -15.16 30.34 9.47
N ARG A 115 -15.57 30.17 8.22
CA ARG A 115 -15.86 31.31 7.34
C ARG A 115 -17.20 31.87 7.82
N HIS A 116 -17.18 33.10 8.34
CA HIS A 116 -18.37 33.86 8.71
C HIS A 116 -19.06 34.41 7.45
#